data_AF-A0A6I7NX02-F1
#
_entry.id   AF-A0A6I7NX02-F1
#
_cell.length_a   1.000
_cell.length_b   1.000
_cell.length_c   1.000
_cell.angle_alpha   90.00
_cell.angle_beta   90.00
_cell.angle_gamma   90.00
#
_symmetry.space_group_name_H-M   'P 1'
#
loop_
_entity.id
_entity.type
_entity.pdbx_description
1 polymer ?
#
loop_
_entity_poly.entity_id
_entity_poly.type
_entity_poly.pdbx_seq_one_letter_code
_entity_poly.pdbx_strand_id
1 'polypeptide(L)'
;MRAVAITLALFLLLMPGVFAGAGREAPDEQITIRIGDHPGAHVEPMEVFFIPMYEEMTGINIEMEVLPPDQVWQRFQLDAPDGGWDIGCNTLGWIGYFFECVADLRPHMDRYDVDPYGHYPEPVINSHMTNELLRPDEIIAFARNPMSPPMAASSSCE
;
A
#
# COMPACT_ATOMS: atom_id res chain seq x y z
N MET A 1 -5.81 16.56 -16.65
CA MET A 1 -5.69 15.08 -16.60
C MET A 1 -4.29 14.62 -17.05
N ARG A 2 -3.22 15.13 -16.43
CA ARG A 2 -1.82 14.73 -16.75
C ARG A 2 -0.94 14.51 -15.51
N ALA A 3 -1.47 14.73 -14.30
CA ALA A 3 -0.71 14.63 -13.06
C ALA A 3 -0.80 13.24 -12.38
N VAL A 4 -1.90 12.52 -12.57
CA VAL A 4 -2.14 11.22 -11.89
C VAL A 4 -1.24 10.11 -12.44
N ALA A 5 -0.89 10.16 -13.73
CA ALA A 5 -0.02 9.16 -14.36
C ALA A 5 1.46 9.29 -13.94
N ILE A 6 1.88 10.44 -13.41
CA ILE A 6 3.28 10.69 -13.04
C ILE A 6 3.59 10.14 -11.64
N THR A 7 2.60 10.10 -10.74
CA THR A 7 2.80 9.65 -9.36
C THR A 7 2.91 8.12 -9.23
N LEU A 8 2.12 7.35 -10.00
CA LEU A 8 2.22 5.87 -9.95
C LEU A 8 3.49 5.33 -10.64
N ALA A 9 3.97 6.00 -11.69
CA ALA A 9 5.22 5.61 -12.36
C ALA A 9 6.44 5.78 -11.44
N LEU A 10 6.43 6.75 -10.52
CA LEU A 10 7.54 6.96 -9.58
C LEU A 10 7.67 5.83 -8.55
N PHE A 11 6.56 5.22 -8.11
CA PHE A 11 6.57 4.19 -7.07
C PHE A 11 7.25 2.88 -7.51
N LEU A 12 7.22 2.58 -8.82
CA LEU A 12 7.84 1.36 -9.39
C LEU A 12 9.19 1.64 -10.08
N LEU A 13 9.48 2.90 -10.43
CA LEU A 13 10.77 3.32 -11.01
C LEU A 13 11.86 3.62 -9.97
N LEU A 14 11.55 3.61 -8.66
CA LEU A 14 12.53 3.75 -7.57
C LEU A 14 13.12 2.42 -7.09
N MET A 15 12.68 1.29 -7.65
CA MET A 15 13.20 -0.06 -7.35
C MET A 15 14.12 -0.72 -8.43
N PRO A 16 14.72 -0.04 -9.43
CA PRO A 16 15.60 -0.71 -10.40
C PRO A 16 17.03 -0.97 -9.86
N GLY A 17 17.36 -0.49 -8.65
CA GLY A 17 18.70 -0.63 -8.06
C GLY A 17 18.94 -1.90 -7.23
N VAL A 18 17.92 -2.73 -6.97
CA VAL A 18 17.96 -3.74 -5.90
C VAL A 18 18.65 -5.06 -6.28
N PHE A 19 18.98 -5.32 -7.55
CA PHE A 19 19.45 -6.66 -7.98
C PHE A 19 20.80 -6.72 -8.70
N ALA A 20 21.60 -5.65 -8.70
CA ALA A 20 22.96 -5.70 -9.21
C ALA A 20 23.98 -6.09 -8.11
N GLY A 21 24.00 -7.38 -7.75
CA GLY A 21 25.21 -8.03 -7.23
C GLY A 21 25.20 -8.45 -5.75
N ALA A 22 24.94 -9.73 -5.51
CA ALA A 22 25.86 -10.67 -4.86
C ALA A 22 25.15 -12.03 -4.75
N GLY A 23 25.80 -13.07 -5.28
CA GLY A 23 25.26 -14.42 -5.35
C GLY A 23 24.68 -14.92 -4.03
N ARG A 24 23.41 -15.24 -4.06
CA ARG A 24 22.74 -16.12 -3.11
C ARG A 24 21.82 -16.97 -3.97
N GLU A 25 22.08 -18.27 -4.07
CA GLU A 25 21.06 -19.20 -4.57
C GLU A 25 19.82 -18.99 -3.69
N ALA A 26 18.78 -18.44 -4.28
CA ALA A 26 17.48 -18.34 -3.65
C ALA A 26 16.89 -19.76 -3.60
N PRO A 27 16.15 -20.13 -2.54
CA PRO A 27 15.38 -21.36 -2.56
C PRO A 27 14.38 -21.30 -3.72
N ASP A 28 14.16 -22.42 -4.42
CA ASP A 28 13.20 -22.62 -5.53
C ASP A 28 11.71 -22.35 -5.16
N GLU A 29 11.44 -21.69 -4.04
CA GLU A 29 10.09 -21.38 -3.58
C GLU A 29 9.66 -20.03 -4.16
N GLN A 30 8.72 -20.08 -5.11
CA GLN A 30 8.10 -18.89 -5.68
C GLN A 30 7.39 -18.11 -4.55
N ILE A 31 7.86 -16.89 -4.29
CA ILE A 31 7.26 -16.02 -3.27
C ILE A 31 5.92 -15.50 -3.81
N THR A 32 4.85 -15.67 -3.03
CA THR A 32 3.54 -15.08 -3.30
C THR A 32 3.24 -13.99 -2.25
N ILE A 33 2.82 -12.81 -2.71
CA ILE A 33 2.32 -11.72 -1.86
C ILE A 33 0.80 -11.62 -2.04
N ARG A 34 0.06 -11.67 -0.93
CA ARG A 34 -1.41 -11.54 -0.92
C ARG A 34 -1.81 -10.09 -0.60
N ILE A 35 -2.63 -9.50 -1.46
CA ILE A 35 -3.11 -8.12 -1.33
C ILE A 35 -4.62 -8.13 -1.14
N GLY A 36 -5.10 -7.53 -0.05
CA GLY A 36 -6.51 -7.15 0.09
C GLY A 36 -6.71 -5.71 -0.37
N ASP A 37 -7.65 -5.46 -1.28
CA ASP A 37 -7.95 -4.10 -1.77
C ASP A 37 -9.46 -3.81 -1.70
N HIS A 38 -9.80 -2.52 -1.55
CA HIS A 38 -11.17 -2.05 -1.65
C HIS A 38 -11.56 -1.87 -3.12
N PRO A 39 -12.86 -1.95 -3.47
CA PRO A 39 -13.30 -1.73 -4.83
C PRO A 39 -13.12 -0.26 -5.22
N GLY A 40 -12.76 -0.02 -6.48
CA GLY A 40 -12.55 1.33 -6.99
C GLY A 40 -11.93 1.38 -8.38
N ALA A 41 -11.80 2.58 -8.93
CA ALA A 41 -11.24 2.82 -10.26
C ALA A 41 -9.74 2.45 -10.38
N HIS A 42 -9.07 2.20 -9.25
CA HIS A 42 -7.67 1.79 -9.21
C HIS A 42 -7.47 0.28 -9.41
N VAL A 43 -8.53 -0.53 -9.30
CA VAL A 43 -8.45 -2.01 -9.37
C VAL A 43 -8.03 -2.48 -10.77
N GLU A 44 -8.74 -2.05 -11.82
CA GLU A 44 -8.43 -2.49 -13.19
C GLU A 44 -6.96 -2.18 -13.58
N PRO A 45 -6.42 -0.96 -13.37
CA PRO A 45 -5.00 -0.71 -13.59
C PRO A 45 -4.04 -1.61 -12.80
N MET A 46 -4.39 -2.03 -11.59
CA MET A 46 -3.58 -2.98 -10.83
C MET A 46 -3.52 -4.33 -11.53
N GLU A 47 -4.68 -4.89 -11.88
CA GLU A 47 -4.80 -6.23 -12.48
C GLU A 47 -4.16 -6.30 -13.87
N VAL A 48 -4.38 -5.30 -14.71
CA VAL A 48 -3.99 -5.38 -16.13
C VAL A 48 -2.59 -4.84 -16.43
N PHE A 49 -2.00 -4.07 -15.50
CA PHE A 49 -0.73 -3.40 -15.76
C PHE A 49 0.27 -3.55 -14.62
N PHE A 50 -0.05 -3.07 -13.41
CA PHE A 50 0.97 -2.98 -12.35
C PHE A 50 1.38 -4.33 -11.77
N ILE A 51 0.42 -5.23 -11.53
CA ILE A 51 0.71 -6.58 -11.03
C ILE A 51 1.52 -7.35 -12.08
N PRO A 52 1.06 -7.53 -13.34
CA PRO A 52 1.84 -8.28 -14.34
C PRO A 52 3.25 -7.72 -14.55
N MET A 53 3.39 -6.39 -14.59
CA MET A 53 4.70 -5.75 -14.72
C MET A 53 5.61 -6.05 -13.52
N TYR A 54 5.09 -6.01 -12.29
CA TYR A 54 5.88 -6.31 -11.11
C TYR A 54 6.30 -7.78 -11.06
N GLU A 55 5.39 -8.70 -11.41
CA GLU A 55 5.67 -10.13 -11.46
C GLU A 55 6.73 -10.44 -12.52
N GLU A 56 6.65 -9.83 -13.71
CA GLU A 56 7.67 -9.97 -14.76
C GLU A 56 9.04 -9.44 -14.32
N MET A 57 9.07 -8.30 -13.63
CA MET A 57 10.31 -7.66 -13.20
C MET A 57 11.01 -8.39 -12.04
N THR A 58 10.26 -9.08 -11.19
CA THR A 58 10.78 -9.59 -9.91
C THR A 58 10.70 -11.10 -9.76
N GLY A 59 9.85 -11.79 -10.54
CA GLY A 59 9.56 -13.21 -10.38
C GLY A 59 8.67 -13.54 -9.16
N ILE A 60 8.25 -12.53 -8.39
CA ILE A 60 7.30 -12.66 -7.28
C ILE A 60 5.89 -12.77 -7.87
N ASN A 61 5.05 -13.65 -7.32
CA ASN A 61 3.64 -13.77 -7.67
C ASN A 61 2.78 -12.87 -6.77
N ILE A 62 1.72 -12.26 -7.30
CA ILE A 62 0.78 -11.42 -6.54
C ILE A 62 -0.62 -12.00 -6.63
N GLU A 63 -1.22 -12.29 -5.48
CA GLU A 63 -2.62 -12.67 -5.37
C GLU A 63 -3.43 -11.52 -4.79
N MET A 64 -4.26 -10.86 -5.60
CA MET A 64 -5.11 -9.76 -5.14
C MET A 64 -6.56 -10.22 -4.93
N GLU A 65 -7.11 -9.92 -3.75
CA GLU A 65 -8.52 -10.07 -3.42
C GLU A 65 -9.17 -8.68 -3.36
N VAL A 66 -10.12 -8.43 -4.25
CA VAL A 66 -10.97 -7.23 -4.21
C VAL A 66 -12.18 -7.52 -3.34
N LEU A 67 -12.28 -6.81 -2.22
CA LEU A 67 -13.37 -7.02 -1.26
C LEU A 67 -14.70 -6.45 -1.78
N PRO A 68 -15.84 -7.13 -1.53
CA PRO A 68 -17.15 -6.56 -1.75
C PRO A 68 -17.33 -5.23 -0.98
N PRO A 69 -17.95 -4.18 -1.55
CA PRO A 69 -18.05 -2.87 -0.92
C PRO A 69 -18.65 -2.88 0.50
N ASP A 70 -19.61 -3.77 0.73
CA ASP A 70 -20.30 -3.97 2.01
C ASP A 70 -19.45 -4.73 3.05
N GLN A 71 -18.39 -5.41 2.60
CA GLN A 71 -17.52 -6.22 3.46
C GLN A 71 -16.17 -5.56 3.78
N VAL A 72 -15.77 -4.52 3.04
CA VAL A 72 -14.49 -3.80 3.26
C VAL A 72 -14.31 -3.46 4.75
N TRP A 73 -15.36 -2.98 5.41
CA TRP A 73 -15.29 -2.67 6.83
C TRP A 73 -15.11 -3.87 7.72
N GLN A 74 -15.96 -4.87 7.60
CA GLN A 74 -15.85 -6.04 8.45
C GLN A 74 -14.51 -6.76 8.27
N ARG A 75 -14.08 -6.94 7.03
CA ARG A 75 -12.89 -7.70 6.66
C ARG A 75 -11.60 -6.99 7.08
N PHE A 76 -11.49 -5.68 6.83
CA PHE A 76 -10.33 -4.94 7.31
C PHE A 76 -10.40 -4.62 8.81
N GLN A 77 -11.59 -4.48 9.42
CA GLN A 77 -11.69 -4.05 10.82
C GLN A 77 -11.68 -5.17 11.87
N LEU A 78 -12.30 -6.28 11.53
CA LEU A 78 -12.56 -7.33 12.51
C LEU A 78 -11.71 -8.55 12.20
N ASP A 79 -11.48 -8.82 10.92
CA ASP A 79 -10.84 -10.07 10.48
C ASP A 79 -9.35 -9.87 10.10
N ALA A 80 -8.89 -8.64 9.89
CA ALA A 80 -7.49 -8.36 9.55
C ALA A 80 -6.45 -8.88 10.57
N PRO A 81 -6.71 -8.91 11.90
CA PRO A 81 -5.80 -9.53 12.86
C PRO A 81 -5.52 -11.02 12.59
N ASP A 82 -6.38 -11.71 11.82
CA ASP A 82 -6.28 -13.14 11.56
C ASP A 82 -5.40 -13.49 10.34
N GLY A 83 -4.70 -12.52 9.73
CA GLY A 83 -3.56 -12.80 8.82
C GLY A 83 -3.91 -13.18 7.37
N GLY A 84 -5.00 -12.65 6.83
CA GLY A 84 -5.47 -12.95 5.46
C GLY A 84 -4.60 -12.40 4.33
N TRP A 85 -3.92 -11.27 4.55
CA TRP A 85 -3.12 -10.57 3.54
C TRP A 85 -1.78 -10.11 4.08
N ASP A 86 -0.81 -10.00 3.19
CA ASP A 86 0.50 -9.42 3.48
C ASP A 86 0.47 -7.89 3.30
N ILE A 87 -0.43 -7.39 2.45
CA ILE A 87 -0.69 -5.97 2.21
C ILE A 87 -2.20 -5.71 2.24
N GLY A 88 -2.66 -4.76 3.07
CA GLY A 88 -4.04 -4.27 3.06
C GLY A 88 -4.11 -2.82 2.59
N CYS A 89 -4.79 -2.55 1.47
CA CYS A 89 -5.01 -1.20 0.96
C CYS A 89 -6.29 -0.61 1.55
N ASN A 90 -6.18 0.52 2.25
CA ASN A 90 -7.31 1.11 2.98
C ASN A 90 -7.32 2.65 2.94
N THR A 91 -8.44 3.23 3.38
CA THR A 91 -8.65 4.67 3.54
C THR A 91 -8.14 5.19 4.89
N LEU A 92 -7.99 6.50 5.01
CA LEU A 92 -7.22 7.15 6.09
C LEU A 92 -7.78 7.04 7.50
N GLY A 93 -9.11 6.94 7.64
CA GLY A 93 -9.77 6.84 8.95
C GLY A 93 -9.39 5.59 9.77
N TRP A 94 -8.52 4.72 9.24
CA TRP A 94 -8.35 3.33 9.66
C TRP A 94 -6.99 3.05 10.29
N ILE A 95 -6.01 3.93 10.08
CA ILE A 95 -4.69 3.85 10.75
C ILE A 95 -4.84 3.85 12.28
N GLY A 96 -5.91 4.48 12.80
CA GLY A 96 -6.24 4.45 14.22
C GLY A 96 -6.71 3.10 14.77
N TYR A 97 -7.16 2.17 13.92
CA TYR A 97 -7.77 0.89 14.34
C TYR A 97 -6.84 -0.33 14.12
N PHE A 98 -5.98 -0.31 13.09
CA PHE A 98 -5.10 -1.45 12.73
C PHE A 98 -3.66 -1.32 13.21
N PHE A 99 -3.34 -0.27 13.97
CA PHE A 99 -1.97 0.03 14.36
C PHE A 99 -1.27 -1.15 15.06
N GLU A 100 -1.99 -2.02 15.79
CA GLU A 100 -1.42 -3.20 16.45
C GLU A 100 -1.10 -4.36 15.49
N CYS A 101 -1.69 -4.37 14.30
CA CYS A 101 -1.64 -5.48 13.35
C CYS A 101 -0.73 -5.22 12.13
N VAL A 102 -0.04 -4.09 12.10
CA VAL A 102 0.86 -3.69 10.99
C VAL A 102 2.31 -3.62 11.47
N ALA A 103 3.28 -3.78 10.56
CA ALA A 103 4.69 -3.70 10.91
C ALA A 103 5.19 -2.24 10.99
N ASP A 104 6.23 -1.99 11.80
CA ASP A 104 7.06 -0.78 11.61
C ASP A 104 7.88 -0.97 10.32
N LEU A 105 7.73 -0.06 9.37
CA LEU A 105 8.35 -0.12 8.05
C LEU A 105 9.75 0.50 8.05
N ARG A 106 10.14 1.30 9.06
CA ARG A 106 11.45 1.96 9.10
C ARG A 106 12.64 1.01 8.92
N PRO A 107 12.70 -0.18 9.57
CA PRO A 107 13.81 -1.10 9.36
C PRO A 107 13.93 -1.60 7.91
N HIS A 108 12.81 -1.69 7.20
CA HIS A 108 12.80 -2.06 5.78
C HIS A 108 13.21 -0.88 4.90
N MET A 109 12.79 0.32 5.25
CA MET A 109 13.13 1.56 4.55
C MET A 109 14.62 1.83 4.60
N ASP A 110 15.23 1.73 5.78
CA ASP A 110 16.68 1.86 5.96
C ASP A 110 17.45 0.81 5.15
N ARG A 111 16.93 -0.43 5.15
CA ARG A 111 17.56 -1.55 4.43
C ARG A 111 17.53 -1.36 2.91
N TYR A 112 16.50 -0.73 2.37
CA TYR A 112 16.27 -0.57 0.94
C TYR A 112 16.46 0.87 0.43
N ASP A 113 17.03 1.76 1.26
CA ASP A 113 17.30 3.17 0.93
C ASP A 113 16.04 3.93 0.46
N VAL A 114 14.92 3.69 1.15
CA VAL A 114 13.64 4.37 0.87
C VAL A 114 13.47 5.55 1.83
N ASP A 115 13.60 6.78 1.33
CA ASP A 115 13.35 8.00 2.10
C ASP A 115 11.92 8.53 1.86
N PRO A 116 10.98 8.36 2.80
CA PRO A 116 9.62 8.83 2.64
C PRO A 116 9.55 10.36 2.61
N TYR A 117 10.46 11.07 3.29
CA TYR A 117 10.49 12.53 3.35
C TYR A 117 10.97 13.15 2.04
N GLY A 118 11.73 12.40 1.23
CA GLY A 118 12.06 12.74 -0.14
C GLY A 118 10.91 12.52 -1.14
N HIS A 119 9.90 11.72 -0.79
CA HIS A 119 8.83 11.30 -1.70
C HIS A 119 7.45 11.87 -1.34
N TYR A 120 7.22 12.21 -0.08
CA TYR A 120 5.95 12.67 0.44
C TYR A 120 6.12 14.01 1.18
N PRO A 121 5.17 14.95 1.02
CA PRO A 121 5.09 16.10 1.89
C PRO A 121 4.90 15.67 3.35
N GLU A 122 5.56 16.33 4.28
CA GLU A 122 5.45 16.05 5.73
C GLU A 122 3.99 15.95 6.23
N PRO A 123 3.03 16.79 5.77
CA PRO A 123 1.63 16.61 6.17
C PRO A 123 1.02 15.28 5.75
N VAL A 124 1.44 14.70 4.62
CA VAL A 124 0.98 13.38 4.17
C VAL A 124 1.55 12.30 5.07
N ILE A 125 2.85 12.36 5.38
CA ILE A 125 3.50 11.40 6.28
C ILE A 125 2.77 11.37 7.63
N ASN A 126 2.57 12.54 8.23
CA ASN A 126 1.96 12.68 9.55
C ASN A 126 0.48 12.25 9.61
N SER A 127 -0.22 12.21 8.47
CA SER A 127 -1.65 11.88 8.45
C SER A 127 -1.99 10.54 7.79
N HIS A 128 -1.08 9.96 7.00
CA HIS A 128 -1.31 8.77 6.18
C HIS A 128 -0.32 7.64 6.46
N MET A 129 0.78 7.89 7.16
CA MET A 129 1.89 6.95 7.28
C MET A 129 2.29 6.69 8.73
N THR A 130 2.08 7.65 9.64
CA THR A 130 2.40 7.51 11.06
C THR A 130 1.15 7.52 11.94
N ASN A 131 1.29 7.03 13.17
CA ASN A 131 0.29 7.15 14.23
C ASN A 131 0.97 7.58 15.53
N GLU A 132 1.31 8.87 15.63
CA GLU A 132 2.09 9.42 16.75
C GLU A 132 1.43 9.25 18.12
N LEU A 133 0.11 9.05 18.17
CA LEU A 133 -0.61 8.86 19.43
C LEU A 133 -0.43 7.45 20.01
N LEU A 134 -0.32 6.43 19.16
CA LEU A 134 -0.35 5.02 19.57
C LEU A 134 0.95 4.28 19.25
N ARG A 135 1.68 4.71 18.24
CA ARG A 135 2.97 4.16 17.78
C ARG A 135 3.92 5.31 17.43
N PRO A 136 4.40 6.06 18.44
CA PRO A 136 5.27 7.21 18.21
C PRO A 136 6.56 6.80 17.49
N ASP A 137 7.04 7.69 16.64
CA ASP A 137 8.25 7.53 15.82
C ASP A 137 8.19 6.44 14.73
N GLU A 138 7.09 5.68 14.59
CA GLU A 138 6.99 4.57 13.63
C GLU A 138 6.27 4.95 12.34
N ILE A 139 6.74 4.39 11.22
CA ILE A 139 6.06 4.49 9.91
C ILE A 139 5.38 3.16 9.67
N ILE A 140 4.06 3.15 9.62
CA ILE A 140 3.25 1.92 9.62
C ILE A 140 2.40 1.75 8.35
N ALA A 141 2.49 2.71 7.43
CA ALA A 141 1.81 2.66 6.13
C ALA A 141 2.54 3.52 5.08
N PHE A 142 2.24 3.28 3.80
CA PHE A 142 2.62 4.14 2.69
C PHE A 142 1.39 4.78 2.05
N ALA A 143 1.48 6.07 1.77
CA ALA A 143 0.40 6.80 1.10
C ALA A 143 0.40 6.48 -0.41
N ARG A 144 -0.55 5.64 -0.86
CA ARG A 144 -0.73 5.35 -2.29
C ARG A 144 -1.33 6.52 -3.06
N ASN A 145 -2.38 7.13 -2.52
CA ASN A 145 -3.04 8.29 -3.11
C ASN A 145 -3.52 9.21 -1.97
N PRO A 146 -2.65 10.11 -1.46
CA PRO A 146 -3.02 10.98 -0.36
C PRO A 146 -4.08 11.97 -0.84
N MET A 147 -5.27 11.85 -0.28
CA MET A 147 -6.41 12.72 -0.59
C MET A 147 -7.04 13.21 0.70
N SER A 148 -7.29 14.53 0.76
CA SER A 148 -8.22 15.06 1.75
C SER A 148 -9.58 14.36 1.56
N PRO A 149 -10.28 13.98 2.64
CA PRO A 149 -11.64 13.49 2.54
C PRO A 149 -12.48 14.46 1.70
N PRO A 150 -13.14 14.01 0.62
CA PRO A 150 -14.01 14.86 -0.16
C PRO A 150 -15.24 15.20 0.68
N MET A 151 -15.51 16.49 0.88
CA MET A 151 -16.77 16.93 1.46
C MET A 151 -17.80 17.08 0.34
N ALA A 152 -18.79 16.20 0.31
CA ALA A 152 -19.93 16.28 -0.60
C ALA A 152 -21.17 16.77 0.16
N ALA A 153 -21.84 17.80 -0.36
CA ALA A 153 -23.15 18.21 0.13
C ALA A 153 -24.23 17.32 -0.48
N SER A 154 -25.22 16.90 0.32
CA SER A 154 -26.35 16.15 -0.24
C SER A 154 -27.19 17.05 -1.14
N SER A 155 -27.39 16.61 -2.38
CA SER A 155 -28.58 16.92 -3.15
C SER A 155 -29.40 15.64 -3.20
N SER A 156 -30.72 15.71 -3.07
CA SER A 156 -31.58 14.57 -3.34
C SER A 156 -31.21 13.97 -4.71
N CYS A 157 -30.82 12.69 -4.72
CA CYS A 157 -30.70 11.93 -5.94
C CYS A 157 -32.12 11.62 -6.42
N GLU A 158 -32.58 12.29 -7.47
CA GLU A 158 -33.80 11.91 -8.20
C GLU A 158 -33.56 10.71 -9.11
#